data_AF-K5YWR2-F1
#
_entry.id   AF-K5YWR2-F1
#
_cell.length_a   1.000
_cell.length_b   1.000
_cell.length_c   1.000
_cell.angle_alpha   90.00
_cell.angle_beta   90.00
_cell.angle_gamma   90.00
#
_symmetry.space_group_name_H-M   'P 1'
#
loop_
_entity.id
_entity.type
_entity.pdbx_description
1 polymer ?
#
loop_
_entity_poly.entity_id
_entity_poly.type
_entity_poly.pdbx_seq_one_letter_code
_entity_poly.pdbx_strand_id
1 'polypeptide(L)' 'PVGWTADALRAAEAKLHGAGLRLHRLRRAFDARCWPLARRGFFDFKAHIPALLKELP' A
#
# COMPACT_ATOMS: atom_id res chain seq x y z
N PRO A 1 0.76 -0.70 1.91
CA PRO A 1 -0.46 -1.46 1.60
C PRO A 1 -1.12 -2.01 2.86
N VAL A 2 -2.41 -2.33 2.73
CA VAL A 2 -3.27 -2.97 3.72
C VAL A 2 -3.99 -4.15 3.06
N GLY A 3 -4.70 -4.98 3.84
CA GLY A 3 -5.46 -6.12 3.32
C GLY A 3 -4.59 -7.16 2.61
N TRP A 4 -5.16 -7.86 1.62
CA TRP A 4 -4.50 -8.97 0.93
C TRP A 4 -3.16 -8.61 0.30
N THR A 5 -2.98 -7.36 -0.17
CA THR A 5 -1.69 -6.91 -0.68
C THR A 5 -0.63 -6.84 0.43
N ALA A 6 -1.01 -6.44 1.65
CA ALA A 6 -0.09 -6.46 2.78
C ALA A 6 0.29 -7.89 3.18
N ASP A 7 -0.68 -8.81 3.16
CA ASP A 7 -0.47 -10.22 3.49
C ASP A 7 0.44 -10.91 2.45
N ALA A 8 0.18 -10.69 1.17
CA ALA A 8 1.00 -11.22 0.07
C ALA A 8 2.45 -10.71 0.14
N LEU A 9 2.65 -9.43 0.46
CA LEU A 9 4.00 -8.88 0.62
C LEU A 9 4.72 -9.45 1.84
N ARG A 10 4.01 -9.73 2.92
CA ARG A 10 4.58 -10.38 4.11
C ARG A 10 5.02 -11.82 3.80
N ALA A 11 4.19 -12.57 3.06
CA ALA A 11 4.53 -13.91 2.60
C ALA A 11 5.75 -13.89 1.65
N ALA A 12 5.80 -12.93 0.72
CA ALA A 12 6.93 -12.77 -0.18
C ALA A 12 8.22 -12.40 0.58
N GLU A 13 8.14 -11.50 1.55
CA GLU A 13 9.27 -11.11 2.40
C GLU A 13 9.83 -12.29 3.18
N ALA A 14 8.97 -13.12 3.78
CA ALA A 14 9.40 -14.33 4.48
C ALA A 14 10.13 -15.32 3.55
N LYS A 15 9.60 -15.53 2.34
CA LYS A 15 10.20 -16.42 1.33
C LYS A 15 11.57 -15.90 0.87
N LEU A 16 11.66 -14.61 0.58
CA LEU A 16 12.90 -13.98 0.13
C LEU A 16 13.97 -14.00 1.23
N HIS A 17 13.57 -13.72 2.48
CA HIS A 17 14.47 -13.77 3.63
C HIS A 17 15.06 -15.17 3.84
N GLY A 18 14.25 -16.22 3.68
CA GLY A 18 14.72 -17.61 3.72
C GLY A 18 15.77 -17.95 2.64
N ALA A 19 15.81 -17.19 1.55
CA ALA A 19 16.81 -17.30 0.49
C ALA A 19 17.98 -16.30 0.62
N GLY A 20 18.08 -15.58 1.75
CA GLY A 20 19.11 -14.55 1.96
C GLY A 20 18.88 -13.25 1.18
N LEU A 21 17.68 -13.05 0.63
CA LEU A 21 17.32 -11.85 -0.14
C LEU A 21 16.45 -10.90 0.71
N ARG A 22 16.67 -9.59 0.53
CA ARG A 22 15.90 -8.55 1.21
C ARG A 22 14.89 -7.91 0.25
N LEU A 23 13.63 -7.82 0.69
CA LEU A 23 12.60 -7.07 -0.01
C LEU A 23 12.61 -5.60 0.43
N HIS A 24 13.04 -4.70 -0.45
CA HIS A 24 12.95 -3.26 -0.21
C HIS A 24 11.59 -2.72 -0.63
N ARG A 25 10.88 -2.06 0.30
CA ARG A 25 9.54 -1.50 0.07
C ARG A 25 9.63 0.01 -0.14
N LEU A 26 9.75 0.43 -1.39
CA LEU A 26 9.67 1.85 -1.77
C LEU A 26 8.21 2.30 -1.69
N ARG A 27 7.90 3.21 -0.77
CA ARG A 27 6.55 3.76 -0.59
C ARG A 27 6.62 5.26 -0.39
N ARG A 28 5.99 6.03 -1.27
CA ARG A 28 5.91 7.49 -1.13
C ARG A 28 4.96 7.85 0.02
N ALA A 29 5.16 9.02 0.60
CA ALA A 29 4.26 9.52 1.66
C ALA A 29 2.80 9.62 1.18
N PHE A 30 2.60 10.03 -0.08
CA PHE A 30 1.29 10.04 -0.72
C PHE A 30 0.64 8.65 -0.75
N ASP A 31 1.37 7.63 -1.23
CA ASP A 31 0.86 6.25 -1.27
C ASP A 31 0.49 5.75 0.13
N ALA A 32 1.27 6.11 1.15
CA ALA A 32 0.99 5.75 2.54
C ALA A 32 -0.35 6.28 3.03
N ARG A 33 -0.77 7.47 2.58
CA ARG A 33 -2.06 8.09 2.90
C ARG A 33 -3.22 7.47 2.11
N CYS A 34 -2.97 6.99 0.89
CA CYS A 34 -3.98 6.31 0.08
C CYS A 34 -4.34 4.91 0.62
N TRP A 35 -3.35 4.15 1.11
CA TRP A 35 -3.54 2.74 1.48
C TRP A 35 -4.66 2.48 2.50
N PRO A 36 -4.80 3.23 3.61
CA PRO A 36 -5.90 3.04 4.55
C PRO A 36 -7.29 3.29 3.98
N LEU A 37 -7.41 3.97 2.83
CA LEU A 37 -8.67 4.29 2.18
C LEU A 37 -9.04 3.28 1.08
N ALA A 38 -8.06 2.53 0.57
CA ALA A 38 -8.24 1.51 -0.46
C ALA A 38 -8.77 0.18 0.11
N ARG A 39 -9.97 0.19 0.72
CA ARG A 39 -10.54 -0.96 1.43
C ARG A 39 -11.55 -1.80 0.64
N ARG A 40 -12.35 -1.17 -0.23
CA ARG A 40 -13.54 -1.80 -0.86
C ARG A 40 -13.70 -1.39 -2.33
N GLY A 41 -12.72 -1.78 -3.14
CA GLY A 41 -12.73 -1.48 -4.58
C GLY A 41 -12.54 0.01 -4.90
N PHE A 42 -12.69 0.36 -6.17
CA PHE A 42 -12.34 1.68 -6.69
C PHE A 42 -13.34 2.77 -6.28
N PHE A 43 -14.64 2.48 -6.24
CA PHE A 43 -15.67 3.51 -6.02
C PHE A 43 -15.61 4.11 -4.61
N ASP A 44 -15.44 3.28 -3.58
CA ASP A 44 -15.26 3.76 -2.19
C ASP A 44 -13.99 4.61 -2.08
N PHE A 45 -12.90 4.19 -2.72
CA PHE A 45 -11.67 4.98 -2.76
C PHE A 45 -11.83 6.30 -3.52
N LYS A 46 -12.57 6.30 -4.64
CA LYS A 46 -12.78 7.47 -5.51
C LYS A 46 -13.36 8.66 -4.75
N ALA A 47 -14.25 8.41 -3.78
CA ALA A 47 -14.83 9.45 -2.93
C ALA A 47 -13.78 10.24 -2.13
N HIS A 48 -12.63 9.63 -1.82
CA HIS A 48 -11.56 10.26 -1.05
C HIS A 48 -10.51 11.00 -1.91
N ILE A 49 -10.47 10.74 -3.23
CA ILE A 49 -9.46 11.32 -4.14
C ILE A 49 -9.42 12.85 -4.08
N PRO A 50 -10.55 13.59 -4.13
CA PRO A 50 -10.51 15.05 -4.09
C PRO A 50 -9.86 15.62 -2.82
N ALA A 51 -10.03 14.97 -1.66
CA ALA A 51 -9.37 15.38 -0.42
C ALA A 51 -7.86 15.07 -0.47
N LEU A 52 -7.50 13.87 -0.91
CA LEU A 52 -6.10 13.45 -1.05
C LEU A 52 -5.29 14.38 -1.96
N LEU A 53 -5.87 14.83 -3.07
CA LEU A 53 -5.21 15.73 -4.03
C LEU A 53 -4.93 17.13 -3.45
N LYS A 54 -5.77 17.63 -2.53
CA LYS A 54 -5.54 18.94 -1.88
C LYS A 54 -4.34 18.95 -0.94
N GLU A 55 -3.93 17.77 -0.50
CA GLU A 55 -2.79 17.57 0.39
C GLU A 55 -1.54 17.13 -0.38
N LEU A 56 -1.52 17.27 -1.72
CA LEU A 56 -0.29 17.15 -2.50
C LEU A 56 0.54 18.42 -2.33
N PRO A 57 1.86 18.31 -2.11
CA PRO A 57 2.76 19.45 -2.03
C PRO A 57 2.88 20.17 -3.38
#